data_AF-A0A9E0JC34-F1
#
_entry.id   AF-A0A9E0JC34-F1
#
_cell.length_a   1.000
_cell.length_b   1.000
_cell.length_c   1.000
_cell.angle_alpha   90.00
_cell.angle_beta   90.00
_cell.angle_gamma   90.00
#
_symmetry.space_group_name_H-M   'P 1'
#
loop_
_entity.id
_entity.type
_entity.pdbx_description
1 polymer ?
#
loop_
_entity_poly.entity_id
_entity_poly.type
_entity_poly.pdbx_seq_one_letter_code
_entity_poly.pdbx_strand_id
1 'polypeptide(L)' 'MFIKLNDRVYLNASRITRIKIDEVQDGIRVRFYEGQIQVAKSQKFESVAAAQQWVEKLTK' A
#
# COMPACT_ATOMS: atom_id res chain seq x y z
N MET A 1 4.63 14.99 -0.82
CA MET A 1 3.75 14.81 0.35
C MET A 1 4.08 13.47 0.99
N PHE A 2 4.27 13.42 2.30
CA PHE A 2 4.56 12.17 3.02
C PHE A 2 3.31 11.67 3.74
N ILE A 3 3.03 10.37 3.64
CA ILE A 3 1.91 9.70 4.30
C ILE A 3 2.47 8.64 5.25
N LYS A 4 1.95 8.58 6.49
CA LYS A 4 2.33 7.54 7.45
C LYS A 4 1.78 6.19 6.96
N LEU A 5 2.67 5.25 6.64
CA LEU A 5 2.29 3.90 6.21
C LEU A 5 2.09 2.97 7.41
N ASN A 6 2.98 3.08 8.39
CA ASN A 6 2.94 2.38 9.68
C ASN A 6 3.75 3.18 10.72
N ASP A 7 3.91 2.65 11.93
CA ASP A 7 4.60 3.37 13.03
C ASP A 7 6.06 3.72 12.77
N ARG A 8 6.70 3.10 11.79
CA ARG A 8 8.13 3.26 11.50
C ARG A 8 8.41 3.79 10.10
N VAL A 9 7.39 3.92 9.24
CA VAL A 9 7.57 4.21 7.82
C VAL A 9 6.62 5.30 7.35
N TYR A 10 7.20 6.34 6.75
CA TYR A 10 6.49 7.33 5.96
C TYR A 10 6.78 7.08 4.48
N LEU A 11 5.75 7.16 3.65
CA LEU A 11 5.83 6.97 2.21
C LEU A 11 5.74 8.32 1.50
N ASN A 12 6.63 8.58 0.54
CA ASN A 12 6.53 9.77 -0.30
C ASN A 12 5.46 9.54 -1.38
N ALA A 13 4.24 9.98 -1.13
CA ALA A 13 3.10 9.80 -2.01
C ALA A 13 3.30 10.44 -3.40
N SER A 14 4.11 11.50 -3.48
CA SER A 14 4.37 12.22 -4.74
C SER A 14 5.22 11.42 -5.73
N ARG A 15 5.88 10.35 -5.28
CA ARG A 15 6.72 9.49 -6.13
C ARG A 15 6.04 8.17 -6.49
N ILE A 16 4.96 7.82 -5.81
CA ILE A 16 4.25 6.56 -6.05
C ILE A 16 3.52 6.65 -7.38
N THR A 17 3.87 5.76 -8.29
CA THR A 17 3.25 5.69 -9.62
C THR A 17 2.14 4.65 -9.70
N ARG A 18 2.17 3.64 -8.80
CA ARG A 18 1.15 2.59 -8.76
C ARG A 18 1.00 1.98 -7.37
N ILE A 19 -0.25 1.74 -6.98
CA ILE A 19 -0.64 0.97 -5.81
C ILE A 19 -1.33 -0.30 -6.30
N LYS A 20 -0.92 -1.47 -5.82
CA LYS A 20 -1.48 -2.78 -6.22
C LYS A 20 -1.96 -3.52 -4.97
N ILE A 21 -3.22 -3.95 -4.94
CA ILE A 21 -3.69 -4.96 -3.99
C ILE A 21 -3.33 -6.32 -4.56
N ASP A 22 -2.57 -7.10 -3.82
CA ASP A 22 -2.01 -8.37 -4.25
C ASP A 22 -2.44 -9.46 -3.27
N GLU A 23 -3.07 -10.50 -3.80
CA GLU A 23 -3.44 -11.70 -3.07
C GLU A 23 -2.35 -12.75 -3.30
N VAL A 24 -1.61 -13.06 -2.24
CA VAL A 24 -0.61 -14.14 -2.24
C VAL A 24 -1.09 -15.26 -1.33
N GLN A 25 -0.49 -16.45 -1.44
CA GLN A 25 -0.82 -17.59 -0.57
C GLN A 25 -0.78 -17.25 0.93
N ASP A 26 0.04 -16.27 1.32
CA ASP A 26 0.25 -15.85 2.69
C ASP A 26 -0.69 -14.69 3.14
N GLY A 27 -1.66 -14.31 2.29
CA GLY A 27 -2.70 -13.30 2.55
C GLY A 27 -2.70 -12.12 1.59
N ILE A 28 -3.56 -11.13 1.86
CA ILE A 28 -3.76 -9.96 0.99
C ILE A 28 -2.90 -8.80 1.47
N ARG A 29 -2.18 -8.12 0.56
CA ARG A 29 -1.34 -6.96 0.88
C ARG A 29 -1.43 -5.89 -0.18
N VAL A 30 -1.24 -4.64 0.23
CA VAL A 30 -1.08 -3.50 -0.66
C VAL A 30 0.41 -3.28 -0.91
N ARG A 31 0.81 -3.20 -2.18
CA ARG A 31 2.18 -2.93 -2.63
C ARG A 31 2.24 -1.57 -3.32
N PHE A 32 3.29 -0.81 -3.02
CA PHE A 32 3.51 0.53 -3.56
C PHE A 32 4.73 0.51 -4.48
N TYR A 33 4.60 1.13 -5.65
CA TYR A 33 5.62 1.13 -6.69
C TYR A 33 6.04 2.54 -7.08
N GLU A 34 7.35 2.72 -7.29
CA GLU A 34 7.94 3.81 -8.05
C GLU A 34 8.42 3.26 -9.39
N GLY A 35 7.67 3.55 -10.46
CA GLY A 35 7.84 2.88 -11.75
C GLY A 35 7.57 1.38 -11.63
N GLN A 36 8.61 0.58 -11.87
CA GLN A 36 8.55 -0.89 -11.76
C GLN A 36 9.05 -1.42 -10.39
N ILE A 37 9.67 -0.56 -9.58
CA ILE A 37 10.30 -0.98 -8.32
C ILE A 37 9.27 -0.92 -7.20
N GLN A 38 9.11 -2.04 -6.48
CA GLN A 38 8.32 -2.05 -5.26
C GLN A 38 9.12 -1.37 -4.14
N VAL A 39 8.60 -0.27 -3.62
CA VAL A 39 9.28 0.53 -2.56
C VAL A 39 8.72 0.28 -1.17
N ALA A 40 7.46 -0.19 -1.07
CA ALA A 40 6.83 -0.49 0.21
C ALA A 40 5.73 -1.54 0.09
N LYS A 41 5.35 -2.11 1.23
CA LYS A 41 4.18 -2.99 1.38
C LYS A 41 3.47 -2.69 2.70
N SER A 42 2.15 -2.84 2.71
CA SER A 42 1.32 -2.71 3.90
C SER A 42 1.43 -3.94 4.82
N GLN A 43 0.69 -3.86 5.92
CA GLN A 43 0.25 -5.03 6.69
C GLN A 43 -0.59 -6.01 5.85
N LYS A 44 -0.81 -7.21 6.39
CA LYS A 44 -1.75 -8.19 5.82
C LYS A 44 -3.19 -7.72 6.06
N PHE A 45 -4.07 -8.02 5.12
CA PHE A 45 -5.51 -7.80 5.22
C PHE A 45 -6.24 -9.13 5.10
N GLU A 46 -7.42 -9.20 5.72
CA GLU A 46 -8.29 -10.38 5.70
C GLU A 46 -9.08 -10.50 4.39
N SER A 47 -9.34 -9.39 3.70
CA SER A 47 -10.07 -9.36 2.44
C SER A 47 -9.59 -8.23 1.52
N VAL A 48 -9.87 -8.38 0.22
CA VAL A 48 -9.57 -7.34 -0.79
C VAL A 48 -10.34 -6.06 -0.47
N ALA A 49 -11.58 -6.18 0.00
CA ALA A 49 -12.40 -5.05 0.40
C ALA A 49 -11.79 -4.25 1.56
N ALA A 50 -11.25 -4.94 2.58
CA ALA A 50 -10.55 -4.28 3.69
C ALA A 50 -9.29 -3.54 3.22
N ALA A 51 -8.52 -4.16 2.32
CA ALA A 51 -7.35 -3.52 1.71
C ALA A 51 -7.74 -2.28 0.89
N GLN A 52 -8.83 -2.36 0.12
CA GLN A 52 -9.33 -1.27 -0.71
C GLN A 52 -9.75 -0.05 0.13
N GLN A 53 -10.57 -0.27 1.16
CA GLN A 53 -10.99 0.82 2.07
C GLN A 53 -9.79 1.49 2.75
N TRP A 54 -8.74 0.73 3.06
CA TRP A 54 -7.53 1.29 3.66
C TRP A 54 -6.75 2.16 2.66
N VAL A 55 -6.62 1.73 1.40
CA VAL A 55 -5.98 2.54 0.35
C VAL A 55 -6.74 3.84 0.12
N GLU A 56 -8.08 3.78 0.03
CA GLU A 56 -8.91 4.96 -0.19
C GLU A 56 -8.77 6.01 0.93
N LYS A 57 -8.57 5.56 2.18
CA LYS A 57 -8.29 6.45 3.32
C LYS A 57 -6.91 7.11 3.26
N LEU A 58 -5.95 6.50 2.57
CA LEU A 58 -4.60 7.07 2.41
C LEU A 58 -4.54 8.06 1.24
N THR A 59 -5.35 7.86 0.20
CA THR A 59 -5.30 8.67 -1.03
C THR A 59 -6.32 9.80 -1.07
N LYS A 60 -7.30 9.81 -0.16
CA LYS A 60 -8.16 10.98 0.10
C LYS A 60 -7.40 12.01 0.93
#